data_AF-A0A6G9Z0C8-F1
#
_entry.id   AF-A0A6G9Z0C8-F1
#
_cell.length_a   1.000
_cell.length_b   1.000
_cell.length_c   1.000
_cell.angle_alpha   90.00
_cell.angle_beta   90.00
_cell.angle_gamma   90.00
#
_symmetry.space_group_name_H-M   'P 1'
#
loop_
_entity.id
_entity.type
_entity.pdbx_description
1 polymer ?
#
loop_
_entity_poly.entity_id
_entity_poly.type
_entity_poly.pdbx_seq_one_letter_code
_entity_poly.pdbx_strand_id
1 'polypeptide(L)'
;MGSAGRRENMQPFFIAAVGSFFGALGGFLANMVLAGRINRRDTTSRMISEFLSDSFLVHRISMDDTWQRMKAGDISADDVAGGFWYPGTPTYYTGEIYGDLNAHQHLEAYIGYIVRLADALDHRRLNRGETRAALGMHLLWADALLQQTARTAARQAEVHNVPIPSWTKAAGRVHDLLTVSGATVHRGRP
;
A
#
# COMPACT_ATOMS: atom_id res chain seq x y z
N MET A 1 71.50 -33.43 21.35
CA MET A 1 70.11 -33.32 21.83
C MET A 1 69.71 -31.86 21.78
N GLY A 2 68.88 -31.48 20.81
CA GLY A 2 68.40 -30.10 20.64
C GLY A 2 67.08 -30.13 19.87
N SER A 3 65.98 -30.34 20.59
CA SER A 3 64.62 -30.24 20.05
C SER A 3 64.26 -28.76 19.93
N ALA A 4 64.59 -28.14 18.79
CA ALA A 4 64.13 -26.81 18.45
C ALA A 4 62.62 -26.88 18.12
N GLY A 5 61.82 -26.24 18.95
CA GLY A 5 60.37 -26.17 18.82
C GLY A 5 59.95 -25.54 17.49
N ARG A 6 59.18 -26.30 16.71
CA ARG A 6 58.47 -25.85 15.52
C ARG A 6 57.30 -24.95 15.95
N ARG A 7 57.55 -23.64 16.11
CA ARG A 7 56.50 -22.62 16.15
C ARG A 7 56.26 -22.11 14.72
N GLU A 8 55.61 -22.92 13.90
CA GLU A 8 55.20 -22.54 12.53
C GLU A 8 53.86 -21.79 12.56
N ASN A 9 53.91 -20.47 12.36
CA ASN A 9 53.01 -19.67 11.51
C ASN A 9 51.48 -19.90 11.59
N MET A 10 50.87 -20.05 12.77
CA MET A 10 49.39 -20.03 12.86
C MET A 10 48.78 -18.62 12.68
N GLN A 11 49.53 -17.55 12.97
CA GLN A 11 49.04 -16.16 12.87
C GLN A 11 48.55 -15.72 11.48
N PRO A 12 49.28 -15.96 10.36
CA PRO A 12 48.82 -15.53 9.03
C PRO A 12 47.54 -16.25 8.59
N PHE A 13 47.34 -17.51 8.97
CA PHE A 13 46.10 -18.25 8.67
C PHE A 13 44.90 -17.70 9.44
N PHE A 14 45.05 -17.35 10.72
CA PHE A 14 43.99 -16.72 11.50
C PHE A 14 43.61 -15.34 10.95
N ILE A 15 44.59 -14.51 10.57
CA ILE A 15 44.34 -13.19 9.97
C ILE A 15 43.62 -13.32 8.62
N ALA A 16 44.05 -14.26 7.77
CA ALA A 16 43.41 -14.52 6.48
C ALA A 16 41.99 -15.10 6.63
N ALA A 17 41.77 -15.99 7.61
CA ALA A 17 40.46 -16.59 7.89
C ALA A 17 39.46 -15.59 8.49
N VAL A 18 39.92 -14.71 9.39
CA VAL A 18 39.10 -13.63 9.94
C VAL A 18 38.80 -12.58 8.87
N GLY A 19 39.80 -12.22 8.05
CA GLY A 19 39.62 -11.30 6.92
C GLY A 19 38.64 -11.83 5.86
N SER A 20 38.70 -13.12 5.52
CA SER A 20 37.78 -13.73 4.57
C SER A 20 36.35 -13.84 5.12
N PHE A 21 36.18 -14.10 6.42
CA PHE A 21 34.87 -14.08 7.09
C PHE A 21 34.23 -12.69 7.06
N PHE A 22 34.96 -11.63 7.42
CA PHE A 22 34.44 -10.26 7.36
C PHE A 22 34.19 -9.78 5.93
N GLY A 23 35.04 -10.17 4.96
CA GLY A 23 34.83 -9.90 3.55
C GLY A 23 33.57 -10.59 2.99
N ALA A 24 33.36 -11.87 3.33
CA ALA A 24 32.18 -12.62 2.92
C ALA A 24 30.90 -12.10 3.58
N LEU A 25 30.95 -11.74 4.87
CA LEU A 25 29.83 -11.12 5.59
C LEU A 25 29.48 -9.75 5.01
N GLY A 26 30.48 -8.92 4.72
CA GLY A 26 30.30 -7.62 4.06
C GLY A 26 29.67 -7.76 2.66
N GLY A 27 30.17 -8.69 1.85
CA GLY A 27 29.61 -8.99 0.52
C GLY A 27 28.18 -9.54 0.59
N PHE A 28 27.89 -10.43 1.54
CA PHE A 28 26.55 -10.97 1.78
C PHE A 28 25.56 -9.87 2.20
N LEU A 29 25.94 -9.02 3.16
CA LEU A 29 25.11 -7.89 3.60
C LEU A 29 24.90 -6.87 2.47
N ALA A 30 25.92 -6.56 1.69
CA ALA A 30 25.82 -5.68 0.54
C ALA A 30 24.84 -6.25 -0.52
N ASN A 31 24.92 -7.55 -0.80
CA ASN A 31 23.99 -8.24 -1.69
C ASN A 31 22.56 -8.26 -1.14
N MET A 32 22.36 -8.48 0.16
CA MET A 32 21.04 -8.38 0.79
C MET A 32 20.45 -6.97 0.68
N VAL A 33 21.27 -5.94 0.90
CA VAL A 33 20.85 -4.54 0.75
C VAL A 33 20.49 -4.25 -0.70
N LEU A 34 21.30 -4.70 -1.66
CA LEU A 34 21.04 -4.50 -3.09
C LEU A 34 19.77 -5.22 -3.54
N ALA A 35 19.59 -6.49 -3.16
CA ALA A 35 18.38 -7.27 -3.43
C ALA A 35 17.14 -6.60 -2.82
N GLY A 36 17.25 -6.07 -1.61
CA GLY A 36 16.20 -5.28 -0.98
C GLY A 36 15.85 -4.00 -1.75
N ARG A 37 16.84 -3.30 -2.30
CA ARG A 37 16.61 -2.10 -3.14
C ARG A 37 15.97 -2.44 -4.48
N ILE A 38 16.40 -3.52 -5.13
CA ILE A 38 15.81 -4.00 -6.39
C ILE A 38 14.34 -4.37 -6.16
N ASN A 39 14.07 -5.21 -5.16
CA ASN A 39 12.70 -5.62 -4.82
C ASN A 39 11.80 -4.42 -4.49
N ARG A 40 12.33 -3.41 -3.80
CA ARG A 40 11.61 -2.16 -3.53
C ARG A 40 11.27 -1.39 -4.80
N ARG A 41 12.24 -1.25 -5.71
CA ARG A 41 12.06 -0.55 -6.98
C ARG A 41 11.05 -1.28 -7.86
N ASP A 42 11.15 -2.60 -7.96
CA ASP A 42 10.25 -3.42 -8.77
C ASP A 42 8.82 -3.39 -8.21
N THR A 43 8.66 -3.50 -6.89
CA THR A 43 7.34 -3.39 -6.25
C THR A 43 6.76 -1.99 -6.43
N THR A 44 7.57 -0.94 -6.32
CA THR A 44 7.13 0.45 -6.56
C THR A 44 6.66 0.65 -7.99
N SER A 45 7.48 0.24 -8.96
CA SER A 45 7.17 0.33 -10.39
C SER A 45 5.89 -0.43 -10.73
N ARG A 46 5.74 -1.67 -10.23
CA ARG A 46 4.56 -2.51 -10.47
C ARG A 46 3.28 -1.87 -9.91
N MET A 47 3.30 -1.38 -8.67
CA MET A 47 2.11 -0.74 -8.08
C MET A 47 1.70 0.52 -8.84
N ILE A 48 2.68 1.36 -9.20
CA ILE A 48 2.42 2.57 -9.99
C ILE A 48 1.86 2.21 -11.38
N SER A 49 2.48 1.24 -12.06
CA SER A 49 2.06 0.80 -13.38
C SER A 49 0.66 0.18 -13.35
N GLU A 50 0.32 -0.60 -12.32
CA GLU A 50 -1.01 -1.16 -12.14
C GLU A 50 -2.04 -0.05 -11.99
N PHE A 51 -1.81 0.90 -11.08
CA PHE A 51 -2.76 1.99 -10.82
C PHE A 51 -2.99 2.91 -12.02
N LEU A 52 -1.94 3.15 -12.81
CA LEU A 52 -2.01 4.00 -13.99
C LEU A 52 -2.44 3.25 -15.26
N SER A 53 -2.62 1.93 -15.20
CA SER A 53 -3.05 1.14 -16.35
C SER A 53 -4.47 1.48 -16.80
N ASP A 54 -4.77 1.20 -18.06
CA ASP A 54 -6.10 1.36 -18.64
C ASP A 54 -7.13 0.44 -17.98
N SER A 55 -6.73 -0.78 -17.60
CA SER A 55 -7.60 -1.70 -16.87
C SER A 55 -7.97 -1.16 -15.49
N PHE A 56 -7.07 -0.43 -14.82
CA PHE A 56 -7.36 0.17 -13.53
C PHE A 56 -8.04 1.54 -13.63
N LEU A 57 -8.02 2.18 -14.81
CA LEU A 57 -8.67 3.47 -15.05
C LEU A 57 -10.19 3.40 -14.81
N VAL A 58 -10.84 2.30 -15.22
CA VAL A 58 -12.30 2.13 -15.03
C VAL A 58 -12.68 2.14 -13.55
N HIS A 59 -11.88 1.50 -12.69
CA HIS A 59 -12.09 1.57 -11.24
C HIS A 59 -11.99 3.00 -10.73
N ARG A 60 -10.97 3.76 -11.16
CA ARG A 60 -10.77 5.15 -10.75
C ARG A 60 -11.92 6.06 -11.18
N ILE A 61 -12.43 5.88 -12.40
CA ILE A 61 -13.58 6.65 -12.91
C ILE A 61 -14.84 6.32 -12.09
N SER A 62 -15.08 5.04 -11.83
CA SER A 62 -16.21 4.62 -11.00
C SER A 62 -16.16 5.19 -9.58
N MET A 63 -14.95 5.38 -9.01
CA MET A 63 -14.79 6.04 -7.70
C MET A 63 -15.15 7.51 -7.74
N ASP A 64 -14.71 8.23 -8.78
CA ASP A 64 -15.07 9.65 -8.91
C ASP A 64 -16.58 9.81 -9.10
N ASP A 65 -17.20 9.02 -9.99
CA ASP A 65 -18.66 9.05 -10.19
C ASP A 65 -19.43 8.77 -8.89
N THR A 66 -19.06 7.71 -8.17
CA THR A 66 -19.66 7.36 -6.88
C THR A 66 -19.50 8.51 -5.87
N TRP A 67 -18.33 9.15 -5.83
CA TRP A 67 -18.10 10.31 -4.98
C TRP A 67 -18.96 11.52 -5.37
N GLN A 68 -19.12 11.82 -6.66
CA GLN A 68 -19.98 12.91 -7.13
C GLN A 68 -21.43 12.67 -6.74
N ARG A 69 -21.94 11.46 -6.95
CA ARG A 69 -23.30 11.06 -6.55
C ARG A 69 -23.52 11.16 -5.05
N MET A 70 -22.54 10.74 -4.26
CA MET A 70 -22.64 10.86 -2.79
C MET A 70 -22.64 12.33 -2.35
N LYS A 71 -21.87 13.20 -3.00
CA LYS A 71 -21.91 14.66 -2.75
C LYS A 71 -23.21 15.31 -3.20
N ALA A 72 -23.80 14.82 -4.29
CA ALA A 72 -25.11 15.29 -4.77
C ALA A 72 -26.27 14.86 -3.85
N GLY A 73 -26.04 13.86 -2.99
CA GLY A 73 -27.05 13.29 -2.11
C GLY A 73 -27.87 12.18 -2.76
N ASP A 74 -27.49 11.73 -3.96
CA ASP A 74 -28.18 10.66 -4.70
C ASP A 74 -27.98 9.29 -4.05
N ILE A 75 -26.85 9.11 -3.35
CA ILE A 75 -26.49 7.89 -2.63
C ILE A 75 -25.96 8.26 -1.24
N SER A 76 -26.26 7.42 -0.24
CA SER A 76 -25.76 7.65 1.11
C SER A 76 -24.47 6.87 1.38
N ALA A 77 -23.62 7.40 2.26
CA ALA A 77 -22.44 6.68 2.72
C ALA A 77 -22.80 5.38 3.47
N ASP A 78 -23.99 5.33 4.08
CA ASP A 78 -24.49 4.15 4.78
C ASP A 78 -24.81 3.02 3.81
N ASP A 79 -25.45 3.34 2.68
CA ASP A 79 -25.77 2.35 1.64
C ASP A 79 -24.52 1.83 0.96
N VAL A 80 -23.53 2.68 0.70
CA VAL A 80 -22.25 2.28 0.10
C VAL A 80 -21.48 1.36 1.05
N ALA A 81 -21.41 1.70 2.34
CA ALA A 81 -20.68 0.94 3.35
C ALA A 81 -21.32 -0.41 3.70
N GLY A 82 -22.64 -0.55 3.50
CA GLY A 82 -23.43 -1.72 3.88
C GLY A 82 -22.95 -3.05 3.31
N GLY A 83 -22.29 -3.04 2.14
CA GLY A 83 -21.73 -4.25 1.52
C GLY A 83 -20.32 -4.63 1.98
N PHE A 84 -19.64 -3.78 2.77
CA PHE A 84 -18.22 -3.97 3.11
C PHE A 84 -17.93 -4.56 4.49
N TRP A 85 -18.96 -4.98 5.22
CA TRP A 85 -18.85 -5.71 6.48
C TRP A 85 -19.78 -6.93 6.46
N TYR A 86 -19.54 -7.94 7.29
CA TYR A 86 -20.32 -9.18 7.31
C TYR A 86 -21.16 -9.29 8.58
N PRO A 87 -22.46 -9.67 8.50
CA PRO A 87 -23.20 -10.07 7.29
C PRO A 87 -23.63 -8.90 6.39
N GLY A 88 -23.35 -7.66 6.77
CA GLY A 88 -23.68 -6.48 5.96
C GLY A 88 -25.14 -6.07 6.11
N THR A 89 -25.57 -5.13 5.28
CA THR A 89 -26.98 -4.77 5.17
C THR A 89 -27.67 -5.63 4.10
N PRO A 90 -28.94 -6.02 4.28
CA PRO A 90 -29.68 -6.80 3.26
C PRO A 90 -29.80 -6.07 1.92
N THR A 91 -29.86 -4.74 1.98
CA THR A 91 -29.87 -3.83 0.84
C THR A 91 -28.69 -2.88 1.01
N TYR A 92 -27.78 -2.87 0.04
CA TYR A 92 -26.67 -1.94 -0.05
C TYR A 92 -26.56 -1.41 -1.48
N TYR A 93 -25.82 -0.33 -1.66
CA TYR A 93 -25.58 0.27 -2.96
C TYR A 93 -24.69 -0.65 -3.81
N THR A 94 -25.28 -1.23 -4.87
CA THR A 94 -24.57 -1.97 -5.92
C THR A 94 -24.08 -1.03 -7.03
N GLY A 95 -24.87 0.00 -7.33
CA GLY A 95 -24.58 1.04 -8.32
C GLY A 95 -24.71 0.59 -9.77
N GLU A 96 -24.30 1.49 -10.66
CA GLU A 96 -24.37 1.29 -12.11
C GLU A 96 -23.31 0.31 -12.61
N ILE A 97 -23.59 -0.33 -13.75
CA ILE A 97 -22.69 -1.27 -14.41
C ILE A 97 -21.79 -0.49 -15.38
N TYR A 98 -20.48 -0.63 -15.20
CA TYR A 98 -19.44 -0.07 -16.07
C TYR A 98 -18.61 -1.21 -16.66
N GLY A 99 -18.91 -1.58 -17.91
CA GLY A 99 -18.36 -2.80 -18.52
C GLY A 99 -19.00 -4.04 -17.91
N ASP A 100 -18.19 -4.90 -17.28
CA ASP A 100 -18.65 -6.17 -16.71
C ASP A 100 -18.89 -6.12 -15.19
N LEU A 101 -18.55 -5.01 -14.53
CA LEU A 101 -18.65 -4.84 -13.08
C LEU A 101 -19.60 -3.71 -12.72
N ASN A 102 -20.27 -3.82 -11.57
CA ASN A 102 -21.01 -2.71 -10.98
C ASN A 102 -20.09 -1.79 -10.15
N ALA A 103 -20.58 -0.60 -9.79
CA ALA A 103 -19.81 0.38 -9.03
C ALA A 103 -19.30 -0.16 -7.68
N HIS A 104 -20.08 -1.01 -7.01
CA HIS A 104 -19.66 -1.68 -5.77
C HIS A 104 -18.46 -2.60 -6.01
N GLN A 105 -18.49 -3.42 -7.05
CA GLN A 105 -17.39 -4.31 -7.44
C GLN A 105 -16.15 -3.52 -7.88
N HIS A 106 -16.31 -2.36 -8.52
CA HIS A 106 -15.18 -1.49 -8.81
C HIS A 106 -14.57 -0.91 -7.53
N LEU A 107 -15.39 -0.57 -6.52
CA LEU A 107 -14.94 -0.10 -5.21
C LEU A 107 -14.23 -1.24 -4.45
N GLU A 108 -14.72 -2.47 -4.51
CA GLU A 108 -14.03 -3.66 -3.98
C GLU A 108 -12.64 -3.85 -4.61
N ALA A 109 -12.55 -3.78 -5.95
CA ALA A 109 -11.27 -3.89 -6.65
C ALA A 109 -10.29 -2.78 -6.26
N TYR A 110 -10.80 -1.54 -6.12
CA TYR A 110 -10.02 -0.41 -5.65
C TYR A 110 -9.54 -0.60 -4.21
N ILE A 111 -10.40 -1.04 -3.30
CA ILE A 111 -10.05 -1.39 -1.92
C ILE A 111 -8.99 -2.49 -1.90
N GLY A 112 -9.12 -3.52 -2.75
CA GLY A 112 -8.12 -4.58 -2.90
C GLY A 112 -6.74 -4.03 -3.26
N TYR A 113 -6.66 -3.07 -4.19
CA TYR A 113 -5.42 -2.37 -4.50
C TYR A 113 -4.88 -1.58 -3.29
N ILE A 114 -5.74 -0.85 -2.57
CA ILE A 114 -5.35 -0.09 -1.37
C ILE A 114 -4.78 -1.00 -0.28
N VAL A 115 -5.37 -2.18 -0.06
CA VAL A 115 -4.87 -3.16 0.91
C VAL A 115 -3.48 -3.66 0.51
N ARG A 116 -3.25 -3.98 -0.78
CA ARG A 116 -1.92 -4.38 -1.27
C ARG A 116 -0.91 -3.24 -1.13
N LEU A 117 -1.33 -2.01 -1.37
CA LEU A 117 -0.48 -0.83 -1.23
C LEU A 117 -0.09 -0.59 0.24
N ALA A 118 -1.04 -0.71 1.16
CA ALA A 118 -0.79 -0.62 2.60
C ALA A 118 0.18 -1.70 3.09
N ASP A 119 -0.03 -2.96 2.70
CA ASP A 119 0.89 -4.06 3.04
C ASP A 119 2.32 -3.77 2.58
N ALA A 120 2.48 -3.29 1.35
CA ALA A 120 3.77 -2.98 0.79
C ALA A 120 4.45 -1.77 1.47
N LEU A 121 3.67 -0.80 1.99
CA LEU A 121 4.18 0.28 2.84
C LEU A 121 4.68 -0.24 4.19
N ASP A 122 3.89 -1.09 4.86
CA ASP A 122 4.21 -1.59 6.19
C ASP A 122 5.46 -2.48 6.20
N HIS A 123 5.64 -3.28 5.15
CA HIS A 123 6.83 -4.12 4.98
C HIS A 123 8.04 -3.37 4.39
N ARG A 124 7.96 -2.04 4.24
CA ARG A 124 9.01 -1.21 3.61
C ARG A 124 9.43 -1.76 2.24
N ARG A 125 8.47 -2.27 1.47
CA ARG A 125 8.69 -2.78 0.10
C ARG A 125 8.48 -1.70 -0.96
N LEU A 126 8.18 -0.47 -0.55
CA LEU A 126 7.96 0.67 -1.44
C LEU A 126 8.91 1.83 -1.18
N ASN A 127 9.26 2.54 -2.25
CA ASN A 127 9.83 3.88 -2.15
C ASN A 127 8.70 4.90 -1.94
N ARG A 128 8.38 5.20 -0.67
CA ARG A 128 7.29 6.10 -0.30
C ARG A 128 7.34 7.45 -1.02
N GLY A 129 8.52 8.04 -1.20
CA GLY A 129 8.66 9.34 -1.85
C GLY A 129 8.24 9.30 -3.31
N GLU A 130 8.71 8.28 -4.04
CA GLU A 130 8.37 8.03 -5.43
C GLU A 130 6.90 7.65 -5.60
N THR A 131 6.37 6.75 -4.76
CA THR A 131 4.95 6.38 -4.76
C THR A 131 4.05 7.59 -4.49
N ARG A 132 4.39 8.44 -3.51
CA ARG A 132 3.64 9.66 -3.19
C ARG A 132 3.70 10.67 -4.33
N ALA A 133 4.86 10.86 -4.96
CA ALA A 133 5.03 11.76 -6.09
C ALA A 133 4.21 11.31 -7.31
N ALA A 134 4.16 10.00 -7.57
CA ALA A 134 3.42 9.46 -8.71
C ALA A 134 1.90 9.39 -8.47
N LEU A 135 1.48 8.95 -7.26
CA LEU A 135 0.08 8.59 -7.00
C LEU A 135 -0.67 9.60 -6.13
N GLY A 136 0.03 10.44 -5.36
CA GLY A 136 -0.57 11.23 -4.29
C GLY A 136 -1.75 12.10 -4.74
N MET A 137 -1.63 12.77 -5.89
CA MET A 137 -2.71 13.60 -6.45
C MET A 137 -3.89 12.78 -6.93
N HIS A 138 -3.66 11.60 -7.52
CA HIS A 138 -4.75 10.72 -7.95
C HIS A 138 -5.48 10.09 -6.76
N LEU A 139 -4.72 9.70 -5.73
CA LEU A 139 -5.29 9.16 -4.50
C LEU A 139 -6.16 10.19 -3.80
N LEU A 140 -5.77 11.47 -3.79
CA LEU A 140 -6.54 12.55 -3.17
C LEU A 140 -8.01 12.62 -3.65
N TRP A 141 -8.28 12.31 -4.92
CA TRP A 141 -9.65 12.38 -5.45
C TRP A 141 -10.55 11.26 -4.94
N ALA A 142 -10.03 10.03 -4.85
CA ALA A 142 -10.76 8.88 -4.32
C ALA A 142 -10.69 8.79 -2.77
N ASP A 143 -9.78 9.54 -2.15
CA ASP A 143 -9.50 9.48 -0.72
C ASP A 143 -10.72 9.82 0.13
N ALA A 144 -11.45 10.88 -0.20
CA ALA A 144 -12.62 11.30 0.56
C ALA A 144 -13.71 10.22 0.58
N LEU A 145 -14.02 9.62 -0.58
CA LEU A 145 -14.95 8.50 -0.70
C LEU A 145 -14.49 7.32 0.14
N LEU A 146 -13.22 6.93 0.00
CA LEU A 146 -12.67 5.76 0.68
C LEU A 146 -12.65 5.94 2.21
N GLN A 147 -12.22 7.10 2.70
CA GLN A 147 -12.21 7.42 4.13
C GLN A 147 -13.63 7.49 4.71
N GLN A 148 -14.57 8.09 3.97
CA GLN A 148 -15.97 8.13 4.40
C GLN A 148 -16.57 6.73 4.46
N THR A 149 -16.39 5.92 3.41
CA THR A 149 -16.87 4.54 3.37
C THR A 149 -16.23 3.69 4.46
N ALA A 150 -14.92 3.82 4.70
CA ALA A 150 -14.21 3.09 5.75
C ALA A 150 -14.73 3.41 7.15
N ARG A 151 -14.93 4.71 7.46
CA ARG A 151 -15.49 5.15 8.75
C ARG A 151 -16.91 4.63 8.94
N THR A 152 -17.72 4.72 7.90
CA THR A 152 -19.11 4.26 7.97
C THR A 152 -19.18 2.73 8.12
N ALA A 153 -18.37 1.96 7.39
CA ALA A 153 -18.31 0.51 7.51
C ALA A 153 -17.84 0.07 8.90
N ALA A 154 -16.82 0.75 9.47
CA ALA A 154 -16.38 0.50 10.84
C ALA A 154 -17.48 0.81 11.86
N ARG A 155 -18.15 1.95 11.72
CA ARG A 155 -19.29 2.33 12.57
C ARG A 155 -20.43 1.31 12.49
N GLN A 156 -20.82 0.87 11.29
CA GLN A 156 -21.87 -0.12 11.11
C GLN A 156 -21.47 -1.45 11.76
N ALA A 157 -20.24 -1.92 11.53
CA ALA A 157 -19.71 -3.12 12.17
C ALA A 157 -19.78 -3.04 13.72
N GLU A 158 -19.39 -1.90 14.30
CA GLU A 158 -19.48 -1.66 15.74
C GLU A 158 -20.92 -1.70 16.25
N VAL A 159 -21.84 -0.98 15.60
CA VAL A 159 -23.28 -0.96 15.96
C VAL A 159 -23.89 -2.36 15.92
N HIS A 160 -23.46 -3.18 14.97
CA HIS A 160 -23.92 -4.55 14.81
C HIS A 160 -23.12 -5.59 15.61
N ASN A 161 -22.17 -5.17 16.45
CA ASN A 161 -21.30 -6.03 17.26
C ASN A 161 -20.56 -7.11 16.45
N VAL A 162 -20.07 -6.75 15.26
CA VAL A 162 -19.29 -7.63 14.38
C VAL A 162 -17.86 -7.10 14.20
N PRO A 163 -16.92 -7.93 13.73
CA PRO A 163 -15.55 -7.48 13.48
C PRO A 163 -15.48 -6.35 12.46
N ILE A 164 -14.73 -5.29 12.78
CA ILE A 164 -14.44 -4.19 11.87
C ILE A 164 -13.61 -4.72 10.69
N PRO A 165 -13.99 -4.45 9.43
CA PRO A 165 -13.23 -4.88 8.26
C PRO A 165 -11.80 -4.34 8.28
N SER A 166 -10.82 -5.22 8.07
CA SER A 166 -9.38 -4.87 8.15
C SER A 166 -8.94 -3.82 7.13
N TRP A 167 -9.62 -3.76 5.98
CA TRP A 167 -9.33 -2.79 4.92
C TRP A 167 -9.54 -1.34 5.37
N THR A 168 -10.39 -1.08 6.38
CA THR A 168 -10.61 0.27 6.92
C THR A 168 -9.32 0.87 7.48
N LYS A 169 -8.48 0.04 8.13
CA LYS A 169 -7.15 0.44 8.63
C LYS A 169 -6.17 0.67 7.49
N ALA A 170 -6.21 -0.17 6.45
CA ALA A 170 -5.37 -0.01 5.26
C ALA A 170 -5.67 1.30 4.53
N ALA A 171 -6.95 1.68 4.41
CA ALA A 171 -7.36 2.96 3.84
C ALA A 171 -6.77 4.14 4.61
N GLY A 172 -6.90 4.17 5.95
CA GLY A 172 -6.29 5.20 6.79
C GLY A 172 -4.77 5.26 6.64
N ARG A 173 -4.11 4.09 6.57
CA ARG A 173 -2.66 4.00 6.40
C ARG A 173 -2.18 4.61 5.08
N VAL A 174 -2.86 4.32 3.98
CA VAL A 174 -2.53 4.90 2.66
C VAL A 174 -2.78 6.41 2.65
N HIS A 175 -3.89 6.87 3.25
CA HIS A 175 -4.17 8.29 3.41
C HIS A 175 -3.02 9.03 4.10
N ASP A 176 -2.65 8.59 5.30
CA ASP A 176 -1.62 9.23 6.12
C ASP A 176 -0.25 9.27 5.43
N LEU A 177 0.07 8.21 4.68
CA LEU A 177 1.41 8.04 4.13
C LEU A 177 1.58 8.62 2.73
N LEU A 178 0.54 8.55 1.89
CA LEU A 178 0.65 8.80 0.44
C LEU A 178 -0.25 9.94 -0.05
N THR A 179 -1.35 10.27 0.62
CA THR A 179 -2.23 11.35 0.16
C THR A 179 -1.58 12.72 0.42
N VAL A 180 -1.64 13.60 -0.57
CA VAL A 180 -1.20 15.00 -0.45
C VAL A 180 -2.33 15.86 0.09
N SER A 181 -2.03 16.74 1.05
CA SER A 181 -3.01 17.70 1.54
C SER A 181 -3.24 18.76 0.46
N GLY A 182 -4.50 19.14 0.23
CA GLY A 182 -4.84 20.28 -0.66
C GLY A 182 -4.14 21.58 -0.26
N ALA A 183 -3.80 21.75 1.02
CA ALA A 183 -3.02 22.88 1.52
C ALA A 183 -1.57 22.90 0.99
N THR A 184 -0.99 21.73 0.70
CA THR A 184 0.34 21.62 0.08
C THR A 184 0.31 22.00 -1.40
N VAL A 185 -0.82 21.78 -2.08
CA VAL A 185 -1.01 22.13 -3.50
C VAL A 185 -1.16 23.65 -3.70
N HIS A 186 -1.78 24.36 -2.76
CA HIS A 186 -1.95 25.82 -2.82
C HIS A 186 -0.69 26.63 -2.49
N ARG A 187 0.35 26.04 -1.86
CA ARG A 187 1.63 26.72 -1.61
C ARG A 187 2.62 26.70 -2.79
N GLY A 188 2.25 26.06 -3.90
CA GLY A 188 3.11 25.89 -5.07
C GLY A 188 2.78 26.79 -6.28
N ARG A 189 1.91 27.79 -6.13
CA ARG A 189 1.68 28.78 -7.20
C ARG A 189 2.54 30.03 -6.94
N PRO A 190 3.42 30.44 -7.88
CA PRO A 190 3.98 31.79 -7.87
C PRO A 190 2.90 32.85 -8.07
#